data_AF-A0A7S1TYB0-F1
#
_entry.id   AF-A0A7S1TYB0-F1
#
_cell.length_a   1.000
_cell.length_b   1.000
_cell.length_c   1.000
_cell.angle_alpha   90.00
_cell.angle_beta   90.00
_cell.angle_gamma   90.00
#
_symmetry.space_group_name_H-M   'P 1'
#
loop_
_entity.id
_entity.type
_entity.pdbx_description
1 polymer ?
#
loop_
_entity_poly.entity_id
_entity_poly.type
_entity_poly.pdbx_seq_one_letter_code
_entity_poly.pdbx_strand_id
1 'polypeptide(L)'
;RPRGAGLGGATKRPQKRAGGGRAKKPKPYDFMFWTNLFMLATSALVAAVNGQLISGVQFCGANPAIFDKIIRFALCSAFGQSFIFYTIANFDPLVCTTVTTTRKIFSVLLSIVLKGHKLNQQGWAGVAVASSGILGELEDKYTKSQKKAKKE
;
A
#
# COMPACT_ATOMS: atom_id res chain seq x y z
N ARG A 1 11.38 -35.97 -13.33
CA ARG A 1 10.41 -35.01 -12.74
C ARG A 1 11.18 -33.92 -11.98
N PRO A 2 11.22 -32.65 -12.43
CA PRO A 2 11.50 -31.55 -11.52
C PRO A 2 10.21 -30.76 -11.26
N ARG A 3 9.74 -30.81 -10.01
CA ARG A 3 8.81 -29.86 -9.42
C ARG A 3 9.60 -28.62 -8.98
N GLY A 4 8.98 -27.45 -9.07
CA GLY A 4 9.45 -26.25 -8.39
C GLY A 4 9.50 -25.00 -9.27
N ALA A 5 8.41 -24.73 -10.00
CA ALA A 5 8.17 -23.43 -10.60
C ALA A 5 8.06 -22.39 -9.47
N GLY A 6 9.17 -21.70 -9.19
CA GLY A 6 9.20 -20.55 -8.31
C GLY A 6 8.36 -19.43 -8.90
N LEU A 7 7.16 -19.24 -8.34
CA LEU A 7 6.19 -18.16 -8.59
C LEU A 7 6.71 -16.76 -8.21
N GLY A 8 8.02 -16.55 -8.14
CA GLY A 8 8.65 -15.24 -7.87
C GLY A 8 9.28 -14.58 -9.11
N GLY A 9 9.19 -15.19 -10.29
CA GLY A 9 9.87 -14.74 -11.51
C GLY A 9 9.10 -13.77 -12.42
N ALA A 10 7.79 -13.60 -12.22
CA ALA A 10 6.93 -12.93 -13.20
C ALA A 10 6.87 -11.40 -13.05
N THR A 11 7.10 -10.83 -11.87
CA THR A 11 6.91 -9.38 -11.65
C THR A 11 8.09 -8.52 -12.10
N LYS A 12 9.26 -9.10 -12.40
CA LYS A 12 10.43 -8.35 -12.91
C LYS A 12 10.52 -8.24 -14.43
N ARG A 13 9.59 -8.84 -15.18
CA ARG A 13 9.73 -9.04 -16.64
C ARG A 13 9.02 -8.06 -17.61
N PRO A 14 8.18 -7.08 -17.24
CA PRO A 14 7.74 -6.10 -18.23
C PRO A 14 8.68 -4.90 -18.38
N GLN A 15 9.48 -4.54 -17.36
CA GLN A 15 10.27 -3.29 -17.41
C GLN A 15 11.55 -3.38 -18.25
N LYS A 16 12.04 -4.60 -18.56
CA LYS A 16 13.32 -4.81 -19.27
C LYS A 16 13.19 -5.03 -20.78
N ARG A 17 11.98 -4.98 -21.35
CA ARG A 17 11.74 -5.20 -22.79
C ARG A 17 11.34 -3.95 -23.59
N ALA A 18 11.30 -2.78 -22.96
CA ALA A 18 11.14 -1.50 -23.67
C ALA A 18 12.51 -0.84 -23.89
N GLY A 19 13.33 -1.43 -24.77
CA GLY A 19 14.57 -0.83 -25.24
C GLY A 19 14.37 -0.33 -26.67
N GLY A 20 14.22 0.99 -26.85
CA GLY A 20 14.07 1.59 -28.17
C GLY A 20 13.71 3.08 -28.12
N GLY A 21 14.49 3.89 -27.40
CA GLY A 21 14.27 5.34 -27.31
C GLY A 21 14.59 5.84 -25.91
N ARG A 22 15.42 6.88 -25.82
CA ARG A 22 15.97 7.49 -24.59
C ARG A 22 14.98 7.44 -23.41
N ALA A 23 15.12 6.42 -22.57
CA ALA A 23 14.35 6.29 -21.35
C ALA A 23 14.79 7.39 -20.38
N LYS A 24 14.09 8.54 -20.39
CA LYS A 24 14.07 9.42 -19.23
C LYS A 24 13.68 8.53 -18.05
N LYS A 25 14.57 8.37 -17.06
CA LYS A 25 14.28 7.64 -15.82
C LYS A 25 12.91 8.13 -15.35
N PRO A 26 11.86 7.29 -15.33
CA PRO A 26 10.53 7.76 -15.04
C PRO A 26 10.58 8.33 -13.63
N LYS A 27 10.36 9.64 -13.51
CA LYS A 27 10.48 10.32 -12.22
C LYS A 27 9.38 9.75 -11.36
N PRO A 28 9.70 9.25 -10.16
CA PRO A 28 8.70 8.67 -9.28
C PRO A 28 7.43 9.56 -9.19
N TYR A 29 7.57 10.88 -9.06
CA TYR A 29 6.43 11.81 -8.97
C TYR A 29 5.42 11.75 -10.13
N ASP A 30 5.86 11.39 -11.35
CA ASP A 30 4.96 11.23 -12.51
C ASP A 30 3.98 10.07 -12.29
N PHE A 31 4.43 8.99 -11.64
CA PHE A 31 3.56 7.87 -11.27
C PHE A 31 2.60 8.27 -10.15
N MET A 32 3.07 9.01 -9.14
CA MET A 32 2.24 9.44 -8.02
C MET A 32 1.05 10.31 -8.48
N PHE A 33 1.28 11.21 -9.43
CA PHE A 33 0.22 12.03 -10.02
C PHE A 33 -0.82 11.18 -10.76
N TRP A 34 -0.36 10.29 -11.66
CA TRP A 34 -1.25 9.43 -12.44
C TRP A 34 -2.04 8.45 -11.57
N THR A 35 -1.42 7.89 -10.51
CA THR A 35 -2.14 7.02 -9.58
C THR A 35 -3.22 7.78 -8.82
N ASN A 36 -2.93 8.98 -8.32
CA ASN A 36 -3.92 9.77 -7.60
C ASN A 36 -5.07 10.22 -8.52
N LEU A 37 -4.77 10.54 -9.78
CA LEU A 37 -5.76 10.92 -10.78
C LEU A 37 -6.71 9.76 -11.12
N PHE A 38 -6.18 8.56 -11.33
CA PHE A 38 -7.00 7.38 -11.58
C PHE A 38 -7.85 7.00 -10.36
N MET A 39 -7.29 7.13 -9.15
CA MET A 39 -8.00 6.89 -7.89
C MET A 39 -9.14 7.89 -7.69
N LEU A 40 -8.95 9.16 -8.07
CA LEU A 40 -10.00 10.16 -8.07
C LEU A 40 -11.10 9.83 -9.09
N ALA A 41 -10.72 9.48 -10.33
CA ALA A 41 -11.67 9.15 -11.39
C ALA A 41 -12.54 7.94 -11.02
N THR A 42 -11.93 6.87 -10.52
CA THR A 42 -12.65 5.67 -10.06
C THR A 42 -13.53 5.95 -8.84
N SER A 43 -13.06 6.73 -7.87
CA SER A 43 -13.87 7.18 -6.73
C SER A 43 -15.10 7.99 -7.17
N ALA A 44 -14.91 8.92 -8.12
CA ALA A 44 -15.99 9.74 -8.65
C ALA A 44 -17.02 8.90 -9.41
N LEU A 45 -16.56 7.94 -10.23
CA LEU A 45 -17.43 7.00 -10.93
C LEU A 45 -18.27 6.17 -9.96
N VAL A 46 -17.65 5.59 -8.92
CA VAL A 46 -18.36 4.80 -7.90
C VAL A 46 -19.38 5.66 -7.15
N ALA A 47 -19.00 6.89 -6.76
CA ALA A 47 -19.91 7.82 -6.10
C ALA A 47 -21.09 8.25 -7.01
N ALA A 48 -20.86 8.35 -8.33
CA ALA A 48 -21.87 8.68 -9.31
C ALA A 48 -22.86 7.53 -9.50
N VAL A 49 -22.37 6.30 -9.66
CA VAL A 49 -23.20 5.09 -9.78
C VAL A 49 -24.08 4.90 -8.54
N ASN A 50 -23.56 5.22 -7.35
CA ASN A 50 -24.32 5.13 -6.10
C ASN A 50 -25.25 6.34 -5.84
N GLY A 51 -25.24 7.37 -6.69
CA GLY A 51 -26.05 8.58 -6.52
C GLY A 51 -25.68 9.45 -5.30
N GLN A 52 -24.55 9.18 -4.64
CA GLN A 52 -24.14 9.85 -3.40
C GLN A 52 -23.38 11.16 -3.66
N LEU A 53 -23.00 11.41 -4.91
CA LEU A 53 -22.14 12.53 -5.30
C LEU A 53 -22.82 13.88 -5.03
N ILE A 54 -24.10 14.01 -5.39
CA ILE A 54 -24.88 15.24 -5.18
C ILE A 54 -25.18 15.45 -3.68
N SER A 55 -25.63 14.41 -2.99
CA SER A 55 -25.95 14.47 -1.56
C SER A 55 -24.72 14.78 -0.71
N GLY A 56 -23.54 14.26 -1.08
CA GLY A 56 -22.28 14.56 -0.41
C GLY A 56 -21.85 16.02 -0.59
N VAL A 57 -21.99 16.57 -1.79
CA VAL A 57 -21.68 17.99 -2.05
C VAL A 57 -22.64 18.92 -1.29
N GLN A 58 -23.92 18.58 -1.25
CA GLN A 58 -24.92 19.33 -0.47
C GLN A 58 -24.63 19.28 1.04
N PHE A 59 -24.22 18.12 1.56
CA PHE A 59 -23.82 17.97 2.96
C PHE A 59 -22.60 18.82 3.33
N CYS A 60 -21.61 18.87 2.43
CA CYS A 60 -20.43 19.74 2.59
C CYS A 60 -20.81 21.23 2.56
N GLY A 61 -21.77 21.63 1.72
CA GLY A 61 -22.29 23.00 1.66
C GLY A 61 -23.12 23.40 2.88
N ALA A 62 -23.90 22.46 3.43
CA ALA A 62 -24.70 22.69 4.64
C ALA A 62 -23.87 22.76 5.94
N ASN A 63 -22.66 22.19 5.93
CA ASN A 63 -21.79 22.13 7.11
C ASN A 63 -20.38 22.66 6.83
N PRO A 64 -20.21 24.00 6.71
CA PRO A 64 -18.91 24.60 6.37
C PRO A 64 -17.80 24.30 7.38
N ALA A 65 -18.12 24.01 8.64
CA ALA A 65 -17.15 23.59 9.66
C ALA A 65 -16.46 22.24 9.32
N ILE A 66 -17.12 21.37 8.55
CA ILE A 66 -16.55 20.09 8.11
C ILE A 66 -15.50 20.31 7.03
N PHE A 67 -15.59 21.40 6.26
CA PHE A 67 -14.67 21.72 5.18
C PHE A 67 -13.23 21.90 5.70
N ASP A 68 -13.06 22.57 6.83
CA ASP A 68 -11.76 22.72 7.50
C ASP A 68 -11.18 21.36 7.95
N LYS A 69 -12.03 20.46 8.46
CA LYS A 69 -11.62 19.09 8.83
C LYS A 69 -11.19 18.28 7.60
N ILE A 70 -11.94 18.37 6.50
CA ILE A 70 -11.64 17.69 5.24
C ILE A 70 -10.31 18.19 4.67
N ILE A 71 -10.07 19.51 4.66
CA ILE A 71 -8.81 20.07 4.15
C ILE A 71 -7.63 19.60 4.98
N ARG A 72 -7.71 19.69 6.32
CA ARG A 72 -6.63 19.24 7.20
C ARG A 72 -6.35 17.74 7.04
N PHE A 73 -7.40 16.94 6.90
CA PHE A 73 -7.28 15.51 6.63
C PHE A 73 -6.63 15.24 5.26
N ALA A 74 -7.06 15.96 4.21
CA ALA A 74 -6.52 15.83 2.86
C ALA A 74 -5.05 16.24 2.79
N LEU A 75 -4.65 17.33 3.45
CA LEU A 75 -3.25 17.76 3.55
C LEU A 75 -2.40 16.70 4.26
N CYS A 76 -2.86 16.23 5.42
CA CYS A 76 -2.17 15.16 6.16
C CYS A 76 -2.02 13.89 5.30
N SER A 77 -3.09 13.50 4.58
CA SER A 77 -3.08 12.37 3.66
C SER A 77 -2.10 12.57 2.51
N ALA A 78 -2.04 13.76 1.91
CA ALA A 78 -1.10 14.10 0.84
C ALA A 78 0.36 14.02 1.30
N PHE A 79 0.67 14.49 2.52
CA PHE A 79 1.99 14.33 3.13
C PHE A 79 2.33 12.87 3.38
N GLY A 80 1.40 12.09 3.95
CA GLY A 80 1.60 10.66 4.19
C GLY A 80 1.84 9.87 2.90
N GLN A 81 1.07 10.16 1.86
CA GLN A 81 1.22 9.54 0.55
C GLN A 81 2.57 9.91 -0.10
N SER A 82 2.99 11.17 0.03
CA SER A 82 4.31 11.62 -0.44
C SER A 82 5.45 10.90 0.28
N PHE A 83 5.33 10.67 1.59
CA PHE A 83 6.33 9.95 2.39
C PHE A 83 6.43 8.46 2.01
N ILE A 84 5.28 7.80 1.82
CA ILE A 84 5.21 6.43 1.31
C ILE A 84 5.93 6.34 -0.03
N PHE A 85 5.62 7.28 -0.92
CA PHE A 85 6.14 7.27 -2.26
C PHE A 85 7.65 7.60 -2.31
N TYR A 86 8.10 8.55 -1.49
CA TYR A 86 9.53 8.83 -1.27
C TYR A 86 10.27 7.61 -0.73
N THR A 87 9.66 6.86 0.19
CA THR A 87 10.24 5.63 0.74
C THR A 87 10.39 4.56 -0.34
N ILE A 88 9.38 4.37 -1.19
CA ILE A 88 9.45 3.43 -2.32
C ILE A 88 10.56 3.82 -3.32
N ALA A 89 10.69 5.11 -3.61
CA ALA A 89 11.68 5.62 -4.54
C ALA A 89 13.13 5.48 -4.05
N ASN A 90 13.37 5.53 -2.73
CA ASN A 90 14.71 5.52 -2.14
C ASN A 90 15.11 4.18 -1.49
N PHE A 91 14.17 3.42 -0.93
CA PHE A 91 14.45 2.22 -0.10
C PHE A 91 13.89 0.91 -0.68
N ASP A 92 13.61 0.88 -1.99
CA ASP A 92 12.89 -0.20 -2.68
C ASP A 92 11.43 -0.35 -2.18
N PRO A 93 10.48 -0.79 -3.04
CA PRO A 93 9.06 -0.98 -2.67
C PRO A 93 8.84 -1.91 -1.46
N LEU A 94 9.82 -2.76 -1.19
CA LEU A 94 9.84 -3.70 -0.09
C LEU A 94 9.75 -3.03 1.28
N VAL A 95 10.61 -2.04 1.57
CA VAL A 95 10.63 -1.42 2.91
C VAL A 95 9.28 -0.77 3.23
N CYS A 96 8.64 -0.17 2.22
CA CYS A 96 7.29 0.36 2.35
C CYS A 96 6.25 -0.72 2.71
N THR A 97 6.26 -1.88 2.05
CA THR A 97 5.37 -3.00 2.37
C THR A 97 5.60 -3.51 3.79
N THR A 98 6.86 -3.64 4.22
CA THR A 98 7.18 -4.05 5.58
C THR A 98 6.63 -3.04 6.60
N VAL A 99 6.91 -1.74 6.44
CA VAL A 99 6.46 -0.68 7.37
C VAL A 99 4.93 -0.63 7.47
N THR A 100 4.22 -0.65 6.34
CA THR A 100 2.75 -0.61 6.33
C THR A 100 2.15 -1.85 6.98
N THR A 101 2.76 -3.02 6.79
CA THR A 101 2.23 -4.26 7.36
C THR A 101 2.54 -4.39 8.86
N THR A 102 3.74 -3.98 9.28
CA THR A 102 4.10 -3.85 10.69
C THR A 102 3.11 -2.91 11.41
N ARG A 103 2.80 -1.75 10.82
CA ARG A 103 1.78 -0.83 11.37
C ARG A 103 0.41 -1.50 11.49
N LYS A 104 -0.03 -2.26 10.49
CA LYS A 104 -1.30 -2.99 10.53
C LYS A 104 -1.33 -4.04 11.65
N ILE A 105 -0.26 -4.81 11.84
CA ILE A 105 -0.16 -5.77 12.95
C ILE A 105 -0.27 -5.06 14.30
N PHE A 106 0.49 -3.98 14.50
CA PHE A 106 0.45 -3.23 15.75
C PHE A 106 -0.94 -2.69 16.04
N SER A 107 -1.66 -2.15 15.04
CA SER A 107 -3.05 -1.72 15.23
C SER A 107 -3.99 -2.88 15.57
N VAL A 108 -3.80 -4.07 14.99
CA VAL A 108 -4.60 -5.27 15.31
C VAL A 108 -4.32 -5.74 16.74
N LEU A 109 -3.04 -5.87 17.12
CA LEU A 109 -2.63 -6.24 18.48
C LEU A 109 -3.16 -5.25 19.51
N LEU A 110 -3.00 -3.94 19.25
CA LEU A 110 -3.48 -2.90 20.14
C LEU A 110 -5.00 -2.88 20.26
N SER A 111 -5.72 -3.15 19.17
CA SER A 111 -7.19 -3.30 19.18
C SER A 111 -7.64 -4.46 20.08
N ILE A 112 -6.91 -5.58 20.07
CA ILE A 112 -7.20 -6.76 20.90
C ILE A 112 -6.97 -6.45 22.39
N VAL A 113 -5.84 -5.81 22.70
CA VAL A 113 -5.48 -5.42 24.07
C VAL A 113 -6.45 -4.37 24.62
N LEU A 114 -6.80 -3.35 23.82
CA LEU A 114 -7.69 -2.26 24.24
C LEU A 114 -9.17 -2.67 24.33
N LYS A 115 -9.67 -3.53 23.43
CA LYS A 115 -11.09 -3.94 23.45
C LYS A 115 -11.40 -5.00 24.50
N GLY A 116 -10.40 -5.65 25.12
CA GLY A 116 -10.59 -6.61 26.20
C GLY A 116 -11.48 -7.84 25.86
N HIS A 117 -11.88 -8.00 24.60
CA HIS A 117 -12.74 -9.10 24.17
C HIS A 117 -11.90 -10.36 24.00
N LYS A 118 -12.37 -11.49 24.52
CA LYS A 118 -11.85 -12.81 24.17
C LYS A 118 -12.06 -13.01 22.67
N LEU A 119 -11.01 -12.80 21.89
CA LEU A 119 -11.01 -13.10 20.46
C LEU A 119 -11.48 -14.55 20.27
N ASN A 120 -12.50 -14.73 19.43
CA ASN A 120 -12.91 -16.05 18.96
C ASN A 120 -11.70 -16.79 18.35
N GLN A 121 -11.68 -18.12 18.38
CA GLN A 121 -10.54 -18.92 17.86
C GLN A 121 -10.16 -18.53 16.42
N GLN A 122 -11.16 -18.14 15.61
CA GLN A 122 -10.96 -17.68 14.24
C GLN A 122 -10.19 -16.33 14.14
N GLY A 123 -10.30 -15.45 15.14
CA GLY A 123 -9.56 -14.20 15.23
C GLY A 123 -8.08 -14.43 15.52
N TRP A 124 -7.77 -15.35 16.43
CA TRP A 124 -6.39 -15.78 16.69
C TRP A 124 -5.77 -16.48 15.49
N ALA A 125 -6.53 -17.31 14.77
CA ALA A 125 -6.10 -17.91 13.52
C ALA A 125 -5.76 -16.84 12.45
N GLY A 126 -6.60 -15.81 12.31
CA GLY A 126 -6.33 -14.69 11.40
C GLY A 126 -5.04 -13.93 11.73
N VAL A 127 -4.79 -13.68 13.02
CA VAL A 127 -3.54 -13.03 13.48
C VAL A 127 -2.32 -13.93 13.21
N ALA A 128 -2.42 -15.23 13.45
CA ALA A 128 -1.34 -16.19 13.21
C ALA A 128 -1.00 -16.32 11.71
N VAL A 129 -2.02 -16.35 10.84
CA VAL A 129 -1.83 -16.39 9.38
C VAL A 129 -1.21 -15.10 8.86
N ALA A 130 -1.69 -13.94 9.32
CA ALA A 130 -1.12 -12.64 8.94
C ALA A 130 0.35 -12.50 9.38
N SER A 131 0.66 -12.91 10.61
CA SER A 131 2.03 -12.85 11.15
C SER A 131 2.97 -13.79 10.39
N SER A 132 2.53 -15.01 10.09
CA SER A 132 3.30 -15.99 9.29
C SER A 132 3.55 -15.51 7.86
N GLY A 133 2.56 -14.88 7.22
CA GLY A 133 2.72 -14.33 5.86
C GLY A 133 3.84 -13.29 5.78
N ILE A 134 3.98 -12.45 6.81
CA ILE A 134 4.99 -11.40 6.87
C ILE A 134 6.36 -11.97 7.20
N LEU A 135 6.44 -12.91 8.14
CA LEU A 135 7.68 -13.62 8.44
C LEU A 135 8.22 -14.35 7.19
N GLY A 136 7.34 -15.01 6.44
CA GLY A 136 7.71 -15.65 5.18
C GLY A 136 8.19 -14.66 4.10
N GLU A 137 7.53 -13.50 3.97
CA GLU A 137 8.03 -12.44 3.08
C GLU A 137 9.39 -11.89 3.53
N LEU A 138 9.61 -11.71 4.84
CA LEU A 138 10.88 -11.22 5.39
C LEU A 138 12.02 -12.24 5.19
N GLU A 139 11.78 -13.53 5.43
CA GLU A 139 12.77 -14.59 5.27
C GLU A 139 13.18 -14.81 3.81
N ASP A 140 12.21 -14.84 2.87
CA ASP A 140 12.50 -14.98 1.44
C ASP A 140 13.36 -13.81 0.93
N LYS A 141 13.20 -12.64 1.55
CA LYS A 141 13.93 -11.42 1.18
C LYS A 141 15.28 -11.32 1.86
N TYR A 142 15.40 -11.70 3.13
CA TYR A 142 16.69 -11.80 3.83
C TYR A 142 17.61 -12.80 3.11
N THR A 143 17.03 -13.94 2.71
CA THR A 143 17.72 -14.98 1.93
C THR A 143 18.16 -14.48 0.54
N LYS A 144 17.31 -13.71 -0.16
CA LYS A 144 17.67 -13.12 -1.47
C LYS A 144 18.73 -12.01 -1.34
N SER A 145 18.70 -11.22 -0.28
CA SER A 145 19.68 -10.16 -0.03
C SER A 145 21.06 -10.76 0.28
N GLN A 146 21.11 -11.78 1.15
CA GLN A 146 22.35 -12.53 1.47
C GLN A 146 22.94 -13.24 0.24
N LYS A 147 22.11 -13.84 -0.63
CA LYS A 147 22.59 -14.48 -1.87
C LYS A 147 23.18 -13.48 -2.89
N LYS A 148 22.79 -12.21 -2.83
CA LYS A 148 23.38 -11.15 -3.65
C LYS A 148 24.73 -10.70 -3.09
N ALA A 149 24.80 -10.44 -1.77
CA ALA A 149 26.02 -10.01 -1.10
C ALA A 149 27.15 -11.05 -1.13
N LYS A 150 26.81 -12.35 -1.25
CA LYS A 150 27.79 -13.45 -1.37
C LYS A 150 28.27 -13.72 -2.81
N LYS A 151 27.71 -13.01 -3.80
CA LYS A 151 28.02 -13.15 -5.23
C LYS A 151 28.78 -11.95 -5.81
N GLU A 152 28.82 -10.84 -5.07
CA GLU A 152 29.77 -9.74 -5.27
C GLU A 152 31.06 -10.04 -4.51
#